data_AF-A0A7X7MFT9-F1
#
_entry.id   AF-A0A7X7MFT9-F1
#
_cell.length_a   1.000
_cell.length_b   1.000
_cell.length_c   1.000
_cell.angle_alpha   90.00
_cell.angle_beta   90.00
_cell.angle_gamma   90.00
#
_symmetry.space_group_name_H-M   'P 1'
#
loop_
_entity.id
_entity.type
_entity.pdbx_description
1 polymer ?
#
loop_
_entity_poly.entity_id
_entity_poly.type
_entity_poly.pdbx_seq_one_letter_code
_entity_poly.pdbx_strand_id
1 'polypeptide(L)'
;MNTGSASNCVFVANSGSNGAGTYRATAVDCVYSNNSVSAYGGGFMGNSQDSSLYAATNCVFYGNYAGSGGGGAAYAYAANCTFVSNSCKTTSSGGAVIYFRGGAVTLQTATLSGCVFSNNWAMGGAGAVSPANNYAPVITNCLFIGNSTASQGGAVGRAFTYFCTFESNFASNEGGAFLGNSNNNPASNCVFIANSATNNGAATGVKLFGCLVVSNCTFGAGNKIVGTGYYRNCTFIDNTTSNIAAIQGSAINCLFSGNKPYDLGNAYYTMHNCLYGTREGNNITFSYCSQTDNTKLNLGADPKAAYYAPRVSSPARDAGTDVGYSPVELDLAGLKRFNGPIDIGCYEFWSMRHPTTLLLR
;
A
#
# COMPACT_ATOMS: atom_id res chain seq x y z
N MET A 1 8.84 -30.67 -3.67
CA MET A 1 9.94 -30.93 -2.71
C MET A 1 9.42 -30.76 -1.29
N ASN A 2 9.70 -31.70 -0.36
CA ASN A 2 9.02 -31.77 0.95
C ASN A 2 9.83 -31.20 2.14
N THR A 3 11.09 -30.81 1.96
CA THR A 3 11.94 -29.98 2.87
C THR A 3 13.25 -29.65 2.14
N GLY A 4 14.08 -28.75 2.67
CA GLY A 4 15.46 -28.50 2.20
C GLY A 4 15.63 -27.14 1.51
N SER A 5 16.52 -27.05 0.51
CA SER A 5 16.75 -25.82 -0.28
C SER A 5 16.61 -26.11 -1.77
N ALA A 6 15.77 -25.32 -2.46
CA ALA A 6 15.66 -25.31 -3.91
C ALA A 6 16.41 -24.10 -4.47
N SER A 7 17.24 -24.31 -5.49
CA SER A 7 17.94 -23.25 -6.18
C SER A 7 17.86 -23.47 -7.69
N ASN A 8 17.55 -22.43 -8.46
CA ASN A 8 17.47 -22.49 -9.92
C ASN A 8 16.51 -23.59 -10.42
N CYS A 9 15.41 -23.80 -9.69
CA CYS A 9 14.45 -24.86 -9.98
C CYS A 9 13.17 -24.30 -10.62
N VAL A 10 12.48 -25.16 -11.38
CA VAL A 10 11.18 -24.84 -11.98
C VAL A 10 10.15 -25.88 -11.52
N PHE A 11 9.08 -25.42 -10.89
CA PHE A 11 7.95 -26.23 -10.41
C PHE A 11 6.68 -25.83 -11.18
N VAL A 12 6.26 -26.69 -12.11
CA VAL A 12 5.13 -26.38 -13.02
C VAL A 12 4.00 -27.39 -12.85
N ALA A 13 2.77 -26.89 -12.80
CA ALA A 13 1.54 -27.71 -12.88
C ALA A 13 1.45 -28.83 -11.84
N ASN A 14 2.08 -28.65 -10.68
CA ASN A 14 1.99 -29.63 -9.59
C ASN A 14 0.66 -29.48 -8.85
N SER A 15 0.19 -30.58 -8.28
CA SER A 15 -1.00 -30.59 -7.42
C SER A 15 -0.70 -31.18 -6.05
N GLY A 16 -1.47 -30.78 -5.04
CA GLY A 16 -1.28 -31.30 -3.67
C GLY A 16 -2.27 -30.72 -2.66
N SER A 17 -2.05 -31.05 -1.38
CA SER A 17 -2.83 -30.45 -0.29
C SER A 17 -2.28 -29.08 0.10
N ASN A 18 -0.95 -28.92 0.14
CA ASN A 18 -0.25 -27.66 0.43
C ASN A 18 1.08 -27.63 -0.33
N GLY A 19 1.56 -26.44 -0.74
CA GLY A 19 2.92 -26.26 -1.25
C GLY A 19 3.28 -27.16 -2.43
N ALA A 20 2.47 -27.18 -3.50
CA ALA A 20 2.61 -28.19 -4.55
C ALA A 20 3.98 -28.16 -5.25
N GLY A 21 4.66 -27.01 -5.31
CA GLY A 21 6.08 -26.95 -5.71
C GLY A 21 6.99 -27.32 -4.54
N THR A 22 6.95 -26.53 -3.47
CA THR A 22 7.81 -26.72 -2.28
C THR A 22 7.03 -26.60 -0.97
N TYR A 23 7.33 -27.50 -0.04
CA TYR A 23 6.80 -27.53 1.31
C TYR A 23 7.96 -27.50 2.31
N ARG A 24 7.91 -26.56 3.28
CA ARG A 24 8.89 -26.35 4.36
C ARG A 24 10.35 -26.36 3.88
N ALA A 25 10.63 -25.55 2.87
CA ALA A 25 11.95 -25.41 2.25
C ALA A 25 12.36 -23.93 2.14
N THR A 26 13.59 -23.65 1.73
CA THR A 26 14.00 -22.35 1.18
C THR A 26 14.06 -22.42 -0.35
N ALA A 27 13.85 -21.29 -1.01
CA ALA A 27 13.89 -21.20 -2.47
C ALA A 27 14.66 -19.95 -2.92
N VAL A 28 15.60 -20.13 -3.84
CA VAL A 28 16.40 -19.04 -4.43
C VAL A 28 16.41 -19.18 -5.95
N ASP A 29 16.05 -18.11 -6.67
CA ASP A 29 16.04 -18.09 -8.14
C ASP A 29 15.14 -19.20 -8.75
N CYS A 30 13.99 -19.45 -8.12
CA CYS A 30 13.06 -20.51 -8.52
C CYS A 30 11.80 -19.95 -9.21
N VAL A 31 11.20 -20.76 -10.08
CA VAL A 31 9.91 -20.47 -10.73
C VAL A 31 8.85 -21.47 -10.29
N TYR A 32 7.71 -20.96 -9.86
CA TYR A 32 6.52 -21.72 -9.49
C TYR A 32 5.37 -21.28 -10.39
N SER A 33 4.93 -22.15 -11.31
CA SER A 33 3.90 -21.80 -12.27
C SER A 33 2.75 -22.79 -12.31
N ASN A 34 1.51 -22.29 -12.26
CA ASN A 34 0.28 -23.07 -12.43
C ASN A 34 0.15 -24.24 -11.44
N ASN A 35 0.74 -24.13 -10.25
CA ASN A 35 0.60 -25.14 -9.21
C ASN A 35 -0.74 -24.95 -8.48
N SER A 36 -1.39 -26.03 -8.08
CA SER A 36 -2.75 -26.01 -7.55
C SER A 36 -2.88 -26.86 -6.28
N VAL A 37 -3.36 -26.26 -5.20
CA VAL A 37 -3.56 -26.96 -3.92
C VAL A 37 -4.95 -26.73 -3.34
N SER A 38 -5.43 -27.68 -2.55
CA SER A 38 -6.72 -27.54 -1.86
C SER A 38 -6.66 -26.62 -0.62
N ALA A 39 -5.52 -26.55 0.07
CA ALA A 39 -5.35 -25.73 1.27
C ALA A 39 -4.48 -24.49 1.00
N TYR A 40 -3.20 -24.49 1.36
CA TYR A 40 -2.40 -23.27 1.39
C TYR A 40 -1.11 -23.33 0.53
N GLY A 41 -0.71 -22.17 0.02
CA GLY A 41 0.59 -21.99 -0.64
C GLY A 41 0.66 -22.73 -1.97
N GLY A 42 -0.02 -22.25 -3.01
CA GLY A 42 -0.15 -22.99 -4.28
C GLY A 42 1.19 -23.41 -4.88
N GLY A 43 2.16 -22.50 -4.91
CA GLY A 43 3.55 -22.83 -5.27
C GLY A 43 4.42 -23.23 -4.09
N PHE A 44 4.40 -22.42 -3.02
CA PHE A 44 5.30 -22.54 -1.88
C PHE A 44 4.55 -22.49 -0.55
N MET A 45 4.83 -23.46 0.32
CA MET A 45 4.30 -23.50 1.68
C MET A 45 5.44 -23.56 2.68
N GLY A 46 5.52 -22.59 3.58
CA GLY A 46 6.41 -22.65 4.74
C GLY A 46 5.77 -23.40 5.92
N ASN A 47 5.91 -22.85 7.13
CA ASN A 47 5.32 -23.43 8.34
C ASN A 47 4.60 -22.34 9.15
N SER A 48 3.38 -22.64 9.61
CA SER A 48 2.59 -21.74 10.45
C SER A 48 3.15 -21.55 11.86
N GLN A 49 3.92 -22.51 12.35
CA GLN A 49 4.50 -22.48 13.69
C GLN A 49 5.89 -21.85 13.73
N ASP A 50 6.58 -21.74 12.60
CA ASP A 50 7.87 -21.06 12.51
C ASP A 50 8.14 -20.65 11.06
N SER A 51 7.63 -19.49 10.65
CA SER A 51 7.83 -19.00 9.29
C SER A 51 9.27 -18.52 9.03
N SER A 52 10.06 -18.24 10.08
CA SER A 52 11.37 -17.56 9.99
C SER A 52 12.43 -18.32 9.21
N LEU A 53 12.26 -19.64 9.10
CA LEU A 53 13.18 -20.54 8.44
C LEU A 53 12.87 -20.77 6.95
N TYR A 54 11.73 -20.29 6.46
CA TYR A 54 11.24 -20.58 5.11
C TYR A 54 11.14 -19.30 4.30
N ALA A 55 12.08 -19.12 3.38
CA ALA A 55 12.18 -17.92 2.56
C ALA A 55 12.22 -18.27 1.07
N ALA A 56 11.51 -17.47 0.28
CA ALA A 56 11.68 -17.37 -1.16
C ALA A 56 12.45 -16.08 -1.46
N THR A 57 13.53 -16.16 -2.23
CA THR A 57 14.33 -15.01 -2.66
C THR A 57 14.52 -15.05 -4.16
N ASN A 58 14.28 -13.93 -4.83
CA ASN A 58 14.38 -13.83 -6.30
C ASN A 58 13.51 -14.88 -7.04
N CYS A 59 12.37 -15.25 -6.47
CA CYS A 59 11.50 -16.26 -7.05
C CYS A 59 10.33 -15.64 -7.83
N VAL A 60 9.81 -16.38 -8.80
CA VAL A 60 8.61 -16.02 -9.56
C VAL A 60 7.48 -17.00 -9.25
N PHE A 61 6.30 -16.46 -8.91
CA PHE A 61 5.07 -17.19 -8.66
C PHE A 61 4.01 -16.74 -9.65
N TYR A 62 3.69 -17.59 -10.63
CA TYR A 62 2.77 -17.27 -11.72
C TYR A 62 1.58 -18.22 -11.78
N GLY A 63 0.36 -17.69 -11.77
CA GLY A 63 -0.85 -18.49 -12.05
C GLY A 63 -1.12 -19.60 -11.03
N ASN A 64 -0.55 -19.54 -9.83
CA ASN A 64 -0.75 -20.58 -8.82
C ASN A 64 -2.08 -20.38 -8.09
N TYR A 65 -2.67 -21.49 -7.66
CA TYR A 65 -3.98 -21.54 -7.02
C TYR A 65 -3.90 -22.23 -5.66
N ALA A 66 -4.57 -21.65 -4.67
CA ALA A 66 -4.80 -22.28 -3.38
C ALA A 66 -6.29 -22.21 -3.02
N GLY A 67 -6.88 -23.35 -2.67
CA GLY A 67 -8.28 -23.40 -2.25
C GLY A 67 -8.53 -22.54 -1.02
N SER A 68 -7.62 -22.56 -0.02
CA SER A 68 -7.77 -21.85 1.25
C SER A 68 -6.98 -20.55 1.36
N GLY A 69 -5.84 -20.39 0.68
CA GLY A 69 -5.17 -19.09 0.67
C GLY A 69 -3.67 -19.11 0.37
N GLY A 70 -3.13 -17.93 0.05
CA GLY A 70 -1.76 -17.80 -0.41
C GLY A 70 -1.58 -18.52 -1.75
N GLY A 71 -2.28 -18.06 -2.79
CA GLY A 71 -2.28 -18.70 -4.10
C GLY A 71 -0.86 -18.94 -4.63
N GLY A 72 0.05 -18.00 -4.43
CA GLY A 72 1.47 -18.15 -4.77
C GLY A 72 2.26 -18.82 -3.64
N ALA A 73 2.28 -18.18 -2.48
CA ALA A 73 3.02 -18.67 -1.32
C ALA A 73 2.23 -18.49 -0.02
N ALA A 74 2.51 -19.31 0.99
CA ALA A 74 1.91 -19.15 2.31
C ALA A 74 2.94 -19.46 3.40
N TYR A 75 2.83 -18.75 4.53
CA TYR A 75 3.62 -18.99 5.74
C TYR A 75 5.14 -18.88 5.54
N ALA A 76 5.58 -17.93 4.70
CA ALA A 76 6.95 -17.80 4.25
C ALA A 76 7.38 -16.34 4.10
N TYR A 77 8.68 -16.11 4.10
CA TYR A 77 9.30 -14.83 3.75
C TYR A 77 9.43 -14.72 2.24
N ALA A 78 9.27 -13.51 1.70
CA ALA A 78 9.54 -13.24 0.31
C ALA A 78 10.37 -11.96 0.18
N ALA A 79 11.49 -12.07 -0.50
CA ALA A 79 12.39 -10.97 -0.82
C ALA A 79 12.68 -10.95 -2.31
N ASN A 80 12.49 -9.80 -2.96
CA ASN A 80 12.72 -9.63 -4.40
C ASN A 80 11.94 -10.65 -5.27
N CYS A 81 10.76 -11.06 -4.81
CA CYS A 81 9.93 -12.03 -5.51
C CYS A 81 8.86 -11.33 -6.36
N THR A 82 8.39 -12.03 -7.40
CA THR A 82 7.30 -11.57 -8.26
C THR A 82 6.13 -12.54 -8.19
N PHE A 83 4.95 -12.03 -7.84
CA PHE A 83 3.70 -12.77 -7.73
C PHE A 83 2.69 -12.24 -8.74
N VAL A 84 2.38 -13.04 -9.75
CA VAL A 84 1.51 -12.63 -10.87
C VAL A 84 0.36 -13.62 -11.03
N SER A 85 -0.86 -13.10 -11.09
CA SER A 85 -2.07 -13.89 -11.41
C SER A 85 -2.29 -15.09 -10.49
N ASN A 86 -1.84 -15.03 -9.23
CA ASN A 86 -2.13 -16.06 -8.25
C ASN A 86 -3.51 -15.80 -7.61
N SER A 87 -4.19 -16.87 -7.19
CA SER A 87 -5.55 -16.75 -6.69
C SER A 87 -5.93 -17.69 -5.55
N CYS A 88 -6.93 -17.28 -4.76
CA CYS A 88 -7.60 -18.15 -3.78
C CYS A 88 -9.11 -17.93 -3.69
N LYS A 89 -9.86 -18.98 -3.33
CA LYS A 89 -11.34 -18.99 -3.37
C LYS A 89 -12.03 -18.83 -2.00
N THR A 90 -11.32 -18.89 -0.88
CA THR A 90 -11.93 -18.68 0.44
C THR A 90 -12.16 -17.21 0.77
N THR A 91 -13.06 -16.98 1.72
CA THR A 91 -13.51 -15.66 2.16
C THR A 91 -12.63 -15.04 3.27
N SER A 92 -11.57 -15.71 3.72
CA SER A 92 -10.83 -15.34 4.95
C SER A 92 -9.32 -15.17 4.75
N SER A 93 -8.83 -14.97 3.53
CA SER A 93 -7.44 -15.28 3.19
C SER A 93 -6.91 -14.54 1.95
N GLY A 94 -5.61 -14.22 1.94
CA GLY A 94 -5.00 -13.41 0.87
C GLY A 94 -4.77 -14.17 -0.44
N GLY A 95 -4.92 -13.49 -1.57
CA GLY A 95 -4.87 -14.09 -2.92
C GLY A 95 -3.49 -14.54 -3.38
N ALA A 96 -2.43 -13.82 -3.00
CA ALA A 96 -1.04 -14.13 -3.34
C ALA A 96 -0.26 -14.73 -2.17
N VAL A 97 -0.33 -14.08 -0.99
CA VAL A 97 0.43 -14.46 0.21
C VAL A 97 -0.42 -14.41 1.48
N ILE A 98 -0.27 -15.44 2.31
CA ILE A 98 -0.72 -15.41 3.72
C ILE A 98 0.48 -15.43 4.66
N TYR A 99 0.51 -14.49 5.60
CA TYR A 99 1.60 -14.33 6.55
C TYR A 99 1.22 -14.75 7.99
N PHE A 100 2.09 -15.49 8.69
CA PHE A 100 1.99 -15.79 10.13
C PHE A 100 3.33 -15.53 10.84
N ARG A 101 3.25 -15.20 12.14
CA ARG A 101 4.31 -15.45 13.12
C ARG A 101 3.92 -16.63 13.99
N GLY A 102 4.85 -17.56 14.20
CA GLY A 102 4.75 -18.63 15.20
C GLY A 102 5.08 -18.14 16.60
N GLY A 103 4.38 -18.66 17.60
CA GLY A 103 4.56 -18.30 19.01
C GLY A 103 5.86 -18.86 19.57
N ALA A 104 6.86 -17.98 19.76
CA ALA A 104 7.94 -18.07 20.76
C ALA A 104 8.96 -16.92 20.59
N VAL A 105 9.04 -16.28 19.40
CA VAL A 105 10.02 -15.19 19.14
C VAL A 105 9.38 -14.00 18.42
N THR A 106 9.25 -12.91 19.17
CA THR A 106 8.91 -11.55 18.70
C THR A 106 10.20 -10.85 18.28
N LEU A 107 10.48 -10.76 16.98
CA LEU A 107 11.53 -9.87 16.46
C LEU A 107 11.01 -9.20 15.19
N GLN A 108 11.10 -7.88 15.10
CA GLN A 108 10.64 -6.99 14.00
C GLN A 108 11.19 -7.30 12.58
N THR A 109 11.25 -8.56 12.13
CA THR A 109 11.95 -8.97 10.90
C THR A 109 11.10 -9.75 9.91
N ALA A 110 9.83 -10.01 10.21
CA ALA A 110 8.83 -10.52 9.27
C ALA A 110 8.54 -9.52 8.14
N THR A 111 9.37 -9.48 7.09
CA THR A 111 9.29 -8.49 6.01
C THR A 111 9.00 -9.11 4.64
N LEU A 112 7.99 -8.58 3.95
CA LEU A 112 7.95 -8.63 2.48
C LEU A 112 8.76 -7.44 1.98
N SER A 113 9.79 -7.69 1.17
CA SER A 113 10.66 -6.63 0.69
C SER A 113 10.99 -6.74 -0.79
N GLY A 114 10.96 -5.62 -1.51
CA GLY A 114 11.36 -5.59 -2.93
C GLY A 114 10.46 -6.42 -3.84
N CYS A 115 9.24 -6.76 -3.40
CA CYS A 115 8.37 -7.69 -4.09
C CYS A 115 7.38 -6.97 -5.02
N VAL A 116 7.03 -7.63 -6.12
CA VAL A 116 6.00 -7.18 -7.06
C VAL A 116 4.81 -8.12 -6.99
N PHE A 117 3.61 -7.56 -6.80
CA PHE A 117 2.35 -8.27 -6.80
C PHE A 117 1.46 -7.69 -7.90
N SER A 118 1.17 -8.48 -8.93
CA SER A 118 0.35 -8.04 -10.05
C SER A 118 -0.81 -8.98 -10.34
N ASN A 119 -2.01 -8.41 -10.49
CA ASN A 119 -3.22 -9.13 -10.90
C ASN A 119 -3.53 -10.37 -10.04
N ASN A 120 -3.19 -10.33 -8.75
CA ASN A 120 -3.57 -11.40 -7.83
C ASN A 120 -4.99 -11.16 -7.31
N TRP A 121 -5.69 -12.26 -7.02
CA TRP A 121 -7.10 -12.19 -6.65
C TRP A 121 -7.46 -13.07 -5.45
N ALA A 122 -8.32 -12.53 -4.57
CA ALA A 122 -8.91 -13.27 -3.46
C ALA A 122 -10.44 -13.16 -3.47
N MET A 123 -11.13 -14.25 -3.17
CA MET A 123 -12.57 -14.20 -2.92
C MET A 123 -12.90 -13.43 -1.63
N GLY A 124 -12.10 -13.58 -0.57
CA GLY A 124 -12.22 -12.70 0.59
C GLY A 124 -10.96 -12.67 1.44
N GLY A 125 -10.74 -11.57 2.14
CA GLY A 125 -9.40 -11.12 2.51
C GLY A 125 -8.81 -10.19 1.44
N ALA A 126 -7.55 -9.80 1.60
CA ALA A 126 -6.90 -8.87 0.70
C ALA A 126 -6.44 -9.52 -0.62
N GLY A 127 -6.50 -8.79 -1.74
CA GLY A 127 -6.29 -9.37 -3.07
C GLY A 127 -4.89 -9.94 -3.30
N ALA A 128 -3.85 -9.36 -2.70
CA ALA A 128 -2.48 -9.87 -2.77
C ALA A 128 -2.03 -10.44 -1.43
N VAL A 129 -1.86 -9.60 -0.42
CA VAL A 129 -1.23 -9.98 0.85
C VAL A 129 -2.24 -9.82 1.97
N SER A 130 -2.63 -10.95 2.57
CA SER A 130 -3.38 -10.94 3.82
C SER A 130 -2.52 -11.48 4.94
N PRO A 131 -2.40 -10.78 6.07
CA PRO A 131 -1.91 -11.40 7.28
C PRO A 131 -2.94 -12.42 7.74
N ALA A 132 -2.48 -13.40 8.49
CA ALA A 132 -3.36 -14.22 9.27
C ALA A 132 -3.54 -13.66 10.68
N ASN A 133 -4.68 -13.97 11.29
CA ASN A 133 -5.03 -13.58 12.66
C ASN A 133 -4.92 -12.05 12.91
N ASN A 134 -4.62 -11.65 14.16
CA ASN A 134 -4.45 -10.26 14.61
C ASN A 134 -3.03 -9.71 14.35
N TYR A 135 -2.28 -10.28 13.41
CA TYR A 135 -0.91 -9.86 13.12
C TYR A 135 -0.85 -8.71 12.12
N ALA A 136 0.23 -7.94 12.19
CA ALA A 136 0.54 -6.86 11.24
C ALA A 136 2.00 -6.97 10.76
N PRO A 137 2.26 -7.59 9.59
CA PRO A 137 3.61 -7.71 9.03
C PRO A 137 4.13 -6.35 8.57
N VAL A 138 5.45 -6.27 8.37
CA VAL A 138 6.08 -5.11 7.73
C VAL A 138 6.23 -5.40 6.24
N ILE A 139 5.76 -4.50 5.40
CA ILE A 139 5.90 -4.58 3.94
C ILE A 139 6.67 -3.34 3.52
N THR A 140 7.79 -3.54 2.82
CA THR A 140 8.65 -2.42 2.45
C THR A 140 9.16 -2.51 1.01
N ASN A 141 9.20 -1.38 0.30
CA ASN A 141 9.71 -1.34 -1.08
C ASN A 141 8.98 -2.33 -2.00
N CYS A 142 7.65 -2.42 -1.89
CA CYS A 142 6.86 -3.35 -2.70
C CYS A 142 5.93 -2.59 -3.65
N LEU A 143 5.62 -3.25 -4.77
CA LEU A 143 4.73 -2.74 -5.81
C LEU A 143 3.50 -3.64 -5.94
N PHE A 144 2.31 -3.07 -5.84
CA PHE A 144 1.02 -3.74 -5.94
C PHE A 144 0.22 -3.15 -7.09
N ILE A 145 0.05 -3.90 -8.18
CA ILE A 145 -0.64 -3.44 -9.40
C ILE A 145 -1.84 -4.32 -9.71
N GLY A 146 -3.03 -3.74 -9.85
CA GLY A 146 -4.19 -4.47 -10.40
C GLY A 146 -4.65 -5.65 -9.54
N ASN A 147 -4.28 -5.70 -8.25
CA ASN A 147 -4.74 -6.76 -7.37
C ASN A 147 -6.18 -6.48 -6.96
N SER A 148 -6.96 -7.54 -6.75
CA SER A 148 -8.38 -7.37 -6.48
C SER A 148 -8.97 -8.36 -5.50
N THR A 149 -10.06 -7.95 -4.85
CA THR A 149 -10.82 -8.80 -3.93
C THR A 149 -12.31 -8.50 -4.00
N ALA A 150 -13.13 -9.54 -3.79
CA ALA A 150 -14.57 -9.37 -3.58
C ALA A 150 -14.92 -8.89 -2.14
N SER A 151 -13.91 -8.71 -1.28
CA SER A 151 -14.06 -8.24 0.09
C SER A 151 -13.38 -6.87 0.29
N GLN A 152 -12.35 -6.79 1.14
CA GLN A 152 -11.72 -5.56 1.60
C GLN A 152 -10.20 -5.62 1.43
N GLY A 153 -9.56 -4.47 1.14
CA GLY A 153 -8.11 -4.38 0.94
C GLY A 153 -7.68 -4.95 -0.40
N GLY A 154 -7.89 -4.22 -1.50
CA GLY A 154 -7.67 -4.77 -2.85
C GLY A 154 -6.26 -5.29 -3.11
N ALA A 155 -5.25 -4.78 -2.41
CA ALA A 155 -3.90 -5.33 -2.39
C ALA A 155 -3.53 -5.94 -1.04
N VAL A 156 -3.57 -5.14 0.03
CA VAL A 156 -2.97 -5.48 1.33
C VAL A 156 -4.00 -5.40 2.45
N GLY A 157 -3.93 -6.35 3.37
CA GLY A 157 -4.63 -6.31 4.66
C GLY A 157 -3.65 -6.07 5.81
N ARG A 158 -4.15 -5.49 6.90
CA ARG A 158 -3.54 -5.20 8.21
C ARG A 158 -2.01 -5.31 8.24
N ALA A 159 -1.28 -4.32 7.75
CA ALA A 159 0.18 -4.35 7.70
C ALA A 159 0.79 -2.98 8.04
N PHE A 160 2.04 -2.94 8.46
CA PHE A 160 2.84 -1.71 8.41
C PHE A 160 3.46 -1.62 7.03
N THR A 161 3.18 -0.55 6.28
CA THR A 161 3.69 -0.40 4.91
C THR A 161 4.62 0.79 4.80
N TYR A 162 5.78 0.60 4.17
CA TYR A 162 6.81 1.61 4.01
C TYR A 162 7.31 1.62 2.56
N PHE A 163 7.40 2.78 1.91
CA PHE A 163 8.00 2.86 0.56
C PHE A 163 7.29 1.95 -0.47
N CYS A 164 5.97 1.81 -0.34
CA CYS A 164 5.19 0.92 -1.22
C CYS A 164 4.36 1.72 -2.22
N THR A 165 4.14 1.13 -3.40
CA THR A 165 3.26 1.69 -4.44
C THR A 165 2.06 0.76 -4.64
N PHE A 166 0.87 1.34 -4.59
CA PHE A 166 -0.41 0.70 -4.83
C PHE A 166 -1.07 1.35 -6.04
N GLU A 167 -1.15 0.63 -7.14
CA GLU A 167 -1.67 1.12 -8.41
C GLU A 167 -2.85 0.26 -8.89
N SER A 168 -3.96 0.89 -9.23
CA SER A 168 -5.12 0.25 -9.86
C SER A 168 -5.66 -0.98 -9.12
N ASN A 169 -5.51 -1.04 -7.79
CA ASN A 169 -6.07 -2.13 -7.00
C ASN A 169 -7.56 -1.89 -6.72
N PHE A 170 -8.31 -2.98 -6.56
CA PHE A 170 -9.77 -2.93 -6.43
C PHE A 170 -10.30 -3.77 -5.28
N ALA A 171 -11.23 -3.22 -4.49
CA ALA A 171 -12.00 -3.97 -3.50
C ALA A 171 -13.50 -3.74 -3.68
N SER A 172 -14.29 -4.82 -3.74
CA SER A 172 -15.76 -4.67 -3.88
C SER A 172 -16.43 -4.02 -2.67
N ASN A 173 -15.84 -4.11 -1.47
CA ASN A 173 -16.38 -3.48 -0.27
C ASN A 173 -15.57 -2.24 0.14
N GLU A 174 -14.41 -2.40 0.79
CA GLU A 174 -13.65 -1.24 1.28
C GLU A 174 -12.12 -1.29 1.16
N GLY A 175 -11.49 -0.12 1.07
CA GLY A 175 -10.04 0.02 1.01
C GLY A 175 -9.49 -0.55 -0.29
N GLY A 176 -9.66 0.19 -1.40
CA GLY A 176 -9.32 -0.30 -2.75
C GLY A 176 -7.89 -0.81 -2.89
N ALA A 177 -6.94 -0.28 -2.13
CA ALA A 177 -5.61 -0.84 -1.97
C ALA A 177 -5.39 -1.50 -0.61
N PHE A 178 -5.70 -0.79 0.48
CA PHE A 178 -5.19 -1.14 1.80
C PHE A 178 -6.27 -1.11 2.89
N LEU A 179 -6.43 -2.24 3.57
CA LEU A 179 -7.24 -2.38 4.77
C LEU A 179 -6.34 -2.40 6.01
N GLY A 180 -6.47 -1.41 6.89
CA GLY A 180 -5.82 -1.41 8.20
C GLY A 180 -6.65 -2.12 9.27
N ASN A 181 -6.41 -1.80 10.54
CA ASN A 181 -7.13 -2.36 11.70
C ASN A 181 -7.47 -1.27 12.73
N SER A 182 -8.07 -1.66 13.86
CA SER A 182 -8.44 -0.74 14.95
C SER A 182 -7.24 0.01 15.59
N ASN A 183 -6.01 -0.46 15.37
CA ASN A 183 -4.79 0.23 15.82
C ASN A 183 -4.29 1.28 14.80
N ASN A 184 -4.98 1.44 13.67
CA ASN A 184 -4.66 2.36 12.59
C ASN A 184 -3.20 2.21 12.12
N ASN A 185 -2.88 1.04 11.55
CA ASN A 185 -1.55 0.76 11.03
C ASN A 185 -1.09 1.87 10.07
N PRO A 186 0.15 2.37 10.19
CA PRO A 186 0.66 3.40 9.30
C PRO A 186 1.01 2.82 7.93
N ALA A 187 0.62 3.57 6.89
CA ALA A 187 1.31 3.59 5.60
C ALA A 187 2.20 4.82 5.58
N SER A 188 3.51 4.60 5.42
CA SER A 188 4.51 5.67 5.46
C SER A 188 5.31 5.70 4.17
N ASN A 189 5.41 6.88 3.55
CA ASN A 189 6.03 7.05 2.23
C ASN A 189 5.44 6.03 1.26
N CYS A 190 4.11 6.00 1.13
CA CYS A 190 3.41 5.12 0.21
C CYS A 190 2.73 5.93 -0.90
N VAL A 191 2.64 5.36 -2.09
CA VAL A 191 1.93 5.93 -3.24
C VAL A 191 0.66 5.13 -3.49
N PHE A 192 -0.48 5.80 -3.57
CA PHE A 192 -1.79 5.20 -3.89
C PHE A 192 -2.31 5.86 -5.16
N ILE A 193 -2.35 5.13 -6.27
CA ILE A 193 -2.78 5.65 -7.56
C ILE A 193 -3.91 4.82 -8.15
N ALA A 194 -4.98 5.49 -8.56
CA ALA A 194 -6.08 4.88 -9.30
C ALA A 194 -6.70 3.64 -8.63
N ASN A 195 -6.60 3.51 -7.31
CA ASN A 195 -7.25 2.43 -6.58
C ASN A 195 -8.72 2.75 -6.39
N SER A 196 -9.55 1.72 -6.31
CA SER A 196 -11.00 1.90 -6.24
C SER A 196 -11.70 0.91 -5.32
N ALA A 197 -12.76 1.36 -4.68
CA ALA A 197 -13.65 0.51 -3.88
C ALA A 197 -15.05 1.09 -3.79
N THR A 198 -16.02 0.30 -3.34
CA THR A 198 -17.35 0.83 -3.02
C THR A 198 -17.25 1.86 -1.89
N ASN A 199 -16.55 1.50 -0.81
CA ASN A 199 -16.31 2.35 0.35
C ASN A 199 -14.80 2.61 0.48
N ASN A 200 -14.35 3.84 0.75
CA ASN A 200 -12.92 4.14 0.98
C ASN A 200 -12.00 3.71 -0.19
N GLY A 201 -11.93 4.55 -1.22
CA GLY A 201 -11.35 4.21 -2.54
C GLY A 201 -9.88 3.78 -2.54
N ALA A 202 -9.05 4.37 -1.69
CA ALA A 202 -7.65 4.02 -1.53
C ALA A 202 -7.42 3.10 -0.32
N ALA A 203 -7.82 3.54 0.88
CA ALA A 203 -7.51 2.82 2.10
C ALA A 203 -8.50 3.10 3.23
N THR A 204 -8.61 2.20 4.20
CA THR A 204 -9.50 2.33 5.38
C THR A 204 -8.80 1.86 6.65
N GLY A 205 -9.05 2.50 7.78
CA GLY A 205 -8.43 2.15 9.07
C GLY A 205 -6.90 2.33 9.12
N VAL A 206 -6.38 3.36 8.46
CA VAL A 206 -4.93 3.62 8.32
C VAL A 206 -4.55 5.05 8.68
N LYS A 207 -3.31 5.24 9.14
CA LYS A 207 -2.66 6.55 9.20
C LYS A 207 -1.76 6.71 7.99
N LEU A 208 -1.78 7.88 7.35
CA LEU A 208 -0.90 8.17 6.22
C LEU A 208 0.17 9.17 6.62
N PHE A 209 1.43 8.82 6.35
CA PHE A 209 2.59 9.64 6.63
C PHE A 209 3.45 9.76 5.38
N GLY A 210 3.70 10.95 4.85
CA GLY A 210 4.55 11.06 3.66
C GLY A 210 3.93 10.45 2.39
N CYS A 211 2.61 10.28 2.33
CA CYS A 211 1.97 9.52 1.25
C CYS A 211 1.45 10.41 0.12
N LEU A 212 1.57 9.90 -1.11
CA LEU A 212 0.96 10.45 -2.31
C LEU A 212 -0.31 9.67 -2.66
N VAL A 213 -1.44 10.34 -2.84
CA VAL A 213 -2.75 9.74 -3.08
C VAL A 213 -3.38 10.40 -4.30
N VAL A 214 -3.38 9.73 -5.46
CA VAL A 214 -3.76 10.34 -6.74
C VAL A 214 -4.81 9.52 -7.48
N SER A 215 -5.85 10.19 -7.98
CA SER A 215 -6.85 9.60 -8.89
C SER A 215 -7.55 8.34 -8.36
N ASN A 216 -7.56 8.12 -7.05
CA ASN A 216 -8.33 7.03 -6.45
C ASN A 216 -9.82 7.38 -6.49
N CYS A 217 -10.69 6.37 -6.50
CA CYS A 217 -12.13 6.62 -6.58
C CYS A 217 -13.01 5.73 -5.70
N THR A 218 -14.20 6.23 -5.37
CA THR A 218 -15.24 5.44 -4.70
C THR A 218 -16.48 5.32 -5.55
N PHE A 219 -17.22 4.22 -5.40
CA PHE A 219 -18.51 4.02 -6.06
C PHE A 219 -19.72 4.27 -5.12
N GLY A 220 -19.57 4.03 -3.82
CA GLY A 220 -20.63 4.18 -2.82
C GLY A 220 -20.75 5.61 -2.29
N ALA A 221 -22.00 6.06 -2.10
CA ALA A 221 -22.29 7.35 -1.47
C ALA A 221 -21.84 7.40 0.00
N GLY A 222 -21.43 8.59 0.47
CA GLY A 222 -21.02 8.82 1.86
C GLY A 222 -19.61 8.31 2.20
N ASN A 223 -18.82 7.96 1.18
CA ASN A 223 -17.49 7.38 1.35
C ASN A 223 -16.36 8.30 0.88
N LYS A 224 -15.23 8.17 1.57
CA LYS A 224 -14.02 8.97 1.37
C LYS A 224 -13.05 8.24 0.46
N ILE A 225 -11.93 8.86 0.13
CA ILE A 225 -10.81 8.17 -0.51
C ILE A 225 -10.01 7.39 0.52
N VAL A 226 -9.78 8.00 1.67
CA VAL A 226 -9.18 7.36 2.83
C VAL A 226 -10.16 7.44 3.98
N GLY A 227 -10.45 6.31 4.62
CA GLY A 227 -11.27 6.25 5.82
C GLY A 227 -10.76 7.21 6.91
N THR A 228 -11.64 7.59 7.83
CA THR A 228 -11.32 8.60 8.86
C THR A 228 -10.02 8.28 9.59
N GLY A 229 -9.06 9.21 9.51
CA GLY A 229 -7.70 8.98 9.97
C GLY A 229 -6.95 10.28 10.28
N TYR A 230 -5.67 10.12 10.59
CA TYR A 230 -4.72 11.21 10.80
C TYR A 230 -3.69 11.18 9.67
N TYR A 231 -3.56 12.32 8.99
CA TYR A 231 -2.70 12.50 7.82
C TYR A 231 -1.56 13.46 8.15
N ARG A 232 -0.33 13.13 7.74
CA ARG A 232 0.81 14.02 7.94
C ARG A 232 1.75 13.98 6.74
N ASN A 233 2.18 15.16 6.28
CA ASN A 233 3.07 15.30 5.14
C ASN A 233 2.53 14.55 3.91
N CYS A 234 1.22 14.63 3.62
CA CYS A 234 0.57 13.87 2.54
C CYS A 234 0.08 14.78 1.42
N THR A 235 0.00 14.24 0.20
CA THR A 235 -0.53 14.96 -0.97
C THR A 235 -1.68 14.17 -1.60
N PHE A 236 -2.83 14.81 -1.77
CA PHE A 236 -4.05 14.23 -2.35
C PHE A 236 -4.44 14.98 -3.63
N ILE A 237 -4.42 14.30 -4.78
CA ILE A 237 -4.64 14.92 -6.09
C ILE A 237 -5.69 14.16 -6.88
N ASP A 238 -6.65 14.89 -7.47
CA ASP A 238 -7.60 14.37 -8.46
C ASP A 238 -8.38 13.12 -8.03
N ASN A 239 -8.52 12.89 -6.73
CA ASN A 239 -9.30 11.77 -6.24
C ASN A 239 -10.79 12.09 -6.35
N THR A 240 -11.60 11.08 -6.67
CA THR A 240 -13.03 11.26 -6.94
C THR A 240 -13.88 10.38 -6.04
N THR A 241 -14.69 10.99 -5.20
CA THR A 241 -15.73 10.27 -4.45
C THR A 241 -17.10 10.46 -5.11
N SER A 242 -18.10 9.72 -4.66
CA SER A 242 -19.45 9.82 -5.24
C SER A 242 -20.17 11.14 -4.89
N ASN A 243 -20.04 11.62 -3.64
CA ASN A 243 -20.81 12.79 -3.17
C ASN A 243 -20.30 13.51 -1.92
N ILE A 244 -19.23 13.06 -1.26
CA ILE A 244 -18.66 13.73 -0.07
C ILE A 244 -17.19 14.08 -0.30
N ALA A 245 -16.56 14.87 0.54
CA ALA A 245 -15.15 15.20 0.31
C ALA A 245 -14.19 14.00 0.26
N ALA A 246 -13.02 14.19 -0.37
CA ALA A 246 -11.98 13.17 -0.49
C ALA A 246 -11.50 12.66 0.87
N ILE A 247 -11.44 13.51 1.89
CA ILE A 247 -11.11 13.13 3.26
C ILE A 247 -12.03 13.76 4.30
N GLN A 248 -12.16 13.08 5.44
CA GLN A 248 -12.73 13.59 6.69
C GLN A 248 -11.85 13.10 7.85
N GLY A 249 -10.84 13.91 8.22
CA GLY A 249 -9.89 13.59 9.28
C GLY A 249 -8.88 14.73 9.49
N SER A 250 -8.16 14.70 10.61
CA SER A 250 -7.15 15.72 10.91
C SER A 250 -5.92 15.58 10.03
N ALA A 251 -5.35 16.71 9.61
CA ALA A 251 -4.18 16.74 8.73
C ALA A 251 -3.14 17.77 9.17
N ILE A 252 -1.87 17.43 9.03
CA ILE A 252 -0.74 18.35 9.22
C ILE A 252 0.18 18.34 7.99
N ASN A 253 0.59 19.51 7.49
CA ASN A 253 1.47 19.64 6.33
C ASN A 253 0.93 18.88 5.10
N CYS A 254 -0.37 18.94 4.85
CA CYS A 254 -1.00 18.21 3.74
C CYS A 254 -1.44 19.13 2.61
N LEU A 255 -1.27 18.65 1.38
CA LEU A 255 -1.65 19.35 0.16
C LEU A 255 -2.80 18.63 -0.53
N PHE A 256 -3.85 19.37 -0.88
CA PHE A 256 -5.01 18.87 -1.60
C PHE A 256 -5.20 19.68 -2.89
N SER A 257 -5.46 19.01 -4.01
CA SER A 257 -5.66 19.67 -5.31
C SER A 257 -6.57 18.85 -6.22
N GLY A 258 -7.59 19.48 -6.79
CA GLY A 258 -8.42 18.85 -7.83
C GLY A 258 -9.31 17.68 -7.36
N ASN A 259 -9.40 17.41 -6.05
CA ASN A 259 -10.25 16.33 -5.57
C ASN A 259 -11.74 16.71 -5.70
N LYS A 260 -12.57 15.73 -6.03
CA LYS A 260 -13.99 15.92 -6.33
C LYS A 260 -14.88 15.07 -5.42
N PRO A 261 -16.05 15.59 -5.01
CA PRO A 261 -16.55 16.95 -5.26
C PRO A 261 -15.87 18.04 -4.40
N TYR A 262 -15.20 17.66 -3.30
CA TYR A 262 -14.48 18.57 -2.42
C TYR A 262 -13.19 17.95 -1.92
N ASP A 263 -12.20 18.77 -1.56
CA ASP A 263 -10.98 18.30 -0.88
C ASP A 263 -11.29 17.88 0.56
N LEU A 264 -11.96 18.75 1.33
CA LEU A 264 -12.16 18.59 2.78
C LEU A 264 -13.64 18.47 3.16
N GLY A 265 -13.97 17.48 4.00
CA GLY A 265 -15.35 17.20 4.40
C GLY A 265 -15.78 17.93 5.67
N ASN A 266 -17.09 18.08 5.86
CA ASN A 266 -17.64 18.87 6.96
C ASN A 266 -17.75 18.08 8.28
N ALA A 267 -16.68 18.08 9.08
CA ALA A 267 -16.64 17.39 10.36
C ALA A 267 -15.59 17.98 11.33
N TYR A 268 -15.78 17.76 12.64
CA TYR A 268 -14.99 18.34 13.74
C TYR A 268 -13.54 17.81 13.82
N TYR A 269 -12.70 18.23 12.88
CA TYR A 269 -11.28 17.90 12.80
C TYR A 269 -10.40 19.14 12.73
N THR A 270 -9.09 18.94 12.85
CA THR A 270 -8.07 19.98 12.85
C THR A 270 -7.19 19.91 11.61
N MET A 271 -6.96 21.05 10.98
CA MET A 271 -6.04 21.21 9.86
C MET A 271 -4.93 22.18 10.28
N HIS A 272 -3.69 21.78 10.08
CA HIS A 272 -2.49 22.59 10.39
C HIS A 272 -1.55 22.61 9.19
N ASN A 273 -1.10 23.79 8.74
CA ASN A 273 -0.22 23.93 7.56
C ASN A 273 -0.73 23.14 6.34
N CYS A 274 -2.00 23.29 5.99
CA CYS A 274 -2.57 22.59 4.86
C CYS A 274 -2.92 23.55 3.72
N LEU A 275 -2.76 23.08 2.48
CA LEU A 275 -3.25 23.74 1.28
C LEU A 275 -4.42 22.97 0.72
N TYR A 276 -5.54 23.63 0.47
CA TYR A 276 -6.74 23.00 -0.08
C TYR A 276 -7.51 23.99 -0.95
N GLY A 277 -8.26 23.51 -1.93
CA GLY A 277 -9.09 24.35 -2.80
C GLY A 277 -10.51 24.49 -2.29
N THR A 278 -11.12 23.34 -1.99
CA THR A 278 -12.56 23.22 -1.77
C THR A 278 -12.90 22.51 -0.46
N ARG A 279 -14.06 22.82 0.12
CA ARG A 279 -14.56 22.16 1.33
C ARG A 279 -16.08 22.08 1.35
N GLU A 280 -16.61 21.03 1.96
CA GLU A 280 -18.05 20.74 2.08
C GLU A 280 -18.75 21.66 3.09
N GLY A 281 -18.04 22.16 4.11
CA GLY A 281 -18.62 23.00 5.16
C GLY A 281 -17.58 23.65 6.06
N ASN A 282 -18.02 24.17 7.21
CA ASN A 282 -17.22 25.06 8.07
C ASN A 282 -16.86 24.45 9.43
N ASN A 283 -17.21 23.19 9.70
CA ASN A 283 -16.95 22.56 11.01
C ASN A 283 -15.49 22.08 11.17
N ILE A 284 -14.51 22.80 10.61
CA ILE A 284 -13.09 22.44 10.62
C ILE A 284 -12.31 23.57 11.31
N THR A 285 -11.43 23.22 12.24
CA THR A 285 -10.50 24.19 12.84
C THR A 285 -9.24 24.28 12.00
N PHE A 286 -8.96 25.46 11.44
CA PHE A 286 -7.76 25.73 10.64
C PHE A 286 -6.70 26.47 11.45
N SER A 287 -5.44 26.12 11.22
CA SER A 287 -4.29 26.85 11.72
C SER A 287 -3.21 26.89 10.64
N TYR A 288 -2.76 28.10 10.26
CA TYR A 288 -1.74 28.29 9.22
C TYR A 288 -2.04 27.58 7.88
N CYS A 289 -3.32 27.37 7.57
CA CYS A 289 -3.76 26.77 6.32
C CYS A 289 -4.07 27.88 5.30
N SER A 290 -3.89 27.57 4.01
CA SER A 290 -4.29 28.47 2.92
C SER A 290 -5.26 27.77 1.99
N GLN A 291 -6.36 28.47 1.69
CA GLN A 291 -7.35 28.00 0.74
C GLN A 291 -6.99 28.51 -0.66
N THR A 292 -6.51 27.63 -1.54
CA THR A 292 -6.11 27.96 -2.90
C THR A 292 -6.16 26.74 -3.81
N ASP A 293 -6.69 26.91 -5.02
CA ASP A 293 -6.61 25.92 -6.09
C ASP A 293 -5.24 25.96 -6.81
N ASN A 294 -4.45 27.01 -6.61
CA ASN A 294 -3.18 27.22 -7.31
C ASN A 294 -2.00 26.70 -6.49
N THR A 295 -1.89 25.38 -6.39
CA THR A 295 -0.82 24.68 -5.66
C THR A 295 0.56 24.81 -6.32
N LYS A 296 0.59 25.16 -7.62
CA LYS A 296 1.81 25.31 -8.44
C LYS A 296 2.75 24.11 -8.33
N LEU A 297 2.18 22.92 -8.38
CA LEU A 297 2.94 21.69 -8.54
C LEU A 297 3.63 21.68 -9.91
N ASN A 298 4.69 20.91 -10.04
CA ASN A 298 5.52 20.88 -11.23
C ASN A 298 4.73 20.38 -12.46
N LEU A 299 3.89 19.35 -12.33
CA LEU A 299 3.03 18.75 -13.36
C LEU A 299 3.70 18.65 -14.75
N GLY A 300 5.01 18.34 -14.76
CA GLY A 300 5.82 18.20 -15.97
C GLY A 300 6.41 19.49 -16.55
N ALA A 301 6.20 20.65 -15.91
CA ALA A 301 6.71 21.95 -16.37
C ALA A 301 8.24 22.06 -16.30
N ASP A 302 8.88 21.40 -15.34
CA ASP A 302 10.33 21.28 -15.18
C ASP A 302 10.70 19.79 -15.16
N PRO A 303 11.33 19.25 -16.22
CA PRO A 303 11.72 17.85 -16.28
C PRO A 303 12.87 17.49 -15.32
N LYS A 304 13.56 18.49 -14.74
CA LYS A 304 14.63 18.26 -13.76
C LYS A 304 14.11 18.15 -12.33
N ALA A 305 12.93 18.71 -12.08
CA ALA A 305 12.21 18.50 -10.84
C ALA A 305 11.24 17.33 -11.02
N ALA A 306 10.94 16.62 -9.94
CA ALA A 306 10.04 15.51 -10.06
C ALA A 306 8.57 16.03 -10.19
N TYR A 307 7.68 15.30 -10.86
CA TYR A 307 6.37 15.76 -11.36
C TYR A 307 5.40 16.41 -10.35
N TYR A 308 5.23 15.93 -9.13
CA TYR A 308 4.36 16.61 -8.14
C TYR A 308 5.14 17.50 -7.16
N ALA A 309 6.33 17.98 -7.53
CA ALA A 309 7.11 18.88 -6.67
C ALA A 309 6.46 20.26 -6.59
N PRO A 310 6.40 20.88 -5.40
CA PRO A 310 6.18 22.32 -5.31
C PRO A 310 7.22 23.09 -6.15
N ARG A 311 6.76 23.91 -7.10
CA ARG A 311 7.65 24.82 -7.83
C ARG A 311 8.15 25.94 -6.92
N VAL A 312 9.18 26.68 -7.35
CA VAL A 312 9.81 27.79 -6.60
C VAL A 312 8.81 28.80 -6.02
N SER A 313 7.70 29.08 -6.71
CA SER A 313 6.69 30.05 -6.23
C SER A 313 5.44 29.40 -5.63
N SER A 314 5.50 28.09 -5.34
CA SER A 314 4.41 27.36 -4.70
C SER A 314 4.21 27.84 -3.27
N PRO A 315 2.95 28.04 -2.82
CA PRO A 315 2.67 28.32 -1.42
C PRO A 315 2.95 27.12 -0.50
N ALA A 316 3.23 25.95 -1.06
CA ALA A 316 3.57 24.75 -0.30
C ALA A 316 5.04 24.72 0.12
N ARG A 317 5.88 25.43 -0.62
CA ARG A 317 7.32 25.38 -0.48
C ARG A 317 7.77 26.11 0.79
N ASP A 318 8.58 25.46 1.61
CA ASP A 318 9.14 25.95 2.87
C ASP A 318 8.07 26.48 3.85
N ALA A 319 6.84 25.94 3.80
CA ALA A 319 5.66 26.47 4.50
C ALA A 319 5.05 25.53 5.56
N GLY A 320 5.62 24.33 5.71
CA GLY A 320 5.23 23.34 6.69
C GLY A 320 5.94 23.52 8.04
N THR A 321 5.58 22.67 8.99
CA THR A 321 6.19 22.64 10.34
C THR A 321 6.84 21.29 10.61
N ASP A 322 7.94 21.29 11.33
CA ASP A 322 8.53 20.06 11.85
C ASP A 322 7.56 19.41 12.87
N VAL A 323 7.36 18.11 12.69
CA VAL A 323 6.43 17.27 13.44
C VAL A 323 7.14 16.03 14.01
N GLY A 324 8.47 16.11 14.14
CA GLY A 324 9.34 15.09 14.70
C GLY A 324 10.14 14.33 13.64
N TYR A 325 11.29 13.78 14.05
CA TYR A 325 12.22 13.02 13.20
C TYR A 325 11.85 11.53 13.14
N SER A 326 11.70 10.99 11.93
CA SER A 326 11.80 9.56 11.66
C SER A 326 12.94 9.25 10.69
N PRO A 327 13.76 8.19 10.93
CA PRO A 327 14.84 7.79 10.02
C PRO A 327 14.40 7.41 8.59
N VAL A 328 13.09 7.21 8.38
CA VAL A 328 12.50 6.94 7.07
C VAL A 328 11.98 8.20 6.35
N GLU A 329 12.12 9.40 6.93
CA GLU A 329 11.57 10.67 6.41
C GLU A 329 12.62 11.57 5.73
N LEU A 330 13.67 10.98 5.14
CA LEU A 330 14.71 11.69 4.36
C LEU A 330 14.17 12.13 2.98
N ASP A 331 14.72 13.21 2.43
CA ASP A 331 14.40 13.67 1.07
C ASP A 331 15.05 12.81 -0.03
N LEU A 332 14.77 13.12 -1.30
CA LEU A 332 15.39 12.46 -2.47
C LEU A 332 16.93 12.52 -2.48
N ALA A 333 17.54 13.49 -1.79
CA ALA A 333 18.99 13.65 -1.65
C ALA A 333 19.57 12.92 -0.42
N GLY A 334 18.74 12.24 0.38
CA GLY A 334 19.16 11.52 1.58
C GLY A 334 19.56 12.45 2.74
N LEU A 335 19.15 13.72 2.72
CA LEU A 335 19.51 14.71 3.73
C LEU A 335 18.38 14.90 4.76
N LYS A 336 18.78 15.29 5.99
CA LYS A 336 17.84 15.88 6.95
C LYS A 336 17.37 17.21 6.38
N ARG A 337 16.07 17.45 6.46
CA ARG A 337 15.30 18.59 5.96
C ARG A 337 15.71 19.95 6.56
N PHE A 338 16.96 20.38 6.40
CA PHE A 338 17.43 21.65 6.94
C PHE A 338 18.23 22.43 5.90
N ASN A 339 17.47 23.14 5.07
CA ASN A 339 17.86 24.49 4.71
C ASN A 339 16.66 25.47 4.88
N GLY A 340 15.79 25.22 5.88
CA GLY A 340 14.56 25.98 6.12
C GLY A 340 13.43 25.17 6.80
N PRO A 341 12.20 25.70 6.89
CA PRO A 341 10.99 24.94 7.22
C PRO A 341 10.73 23.84 6.17
N ILE A 342 10.02 22.78 6.53
CA ILE A 342 9.71 21.68 5.59
C ILE A 342 8.60 22.09 4.61
N ASP A 343 8.54 21.49 3.42
CA ASP A 343 7.42 21.68 2.50
C ASP A 343 6.09 21.10 3.02
N ILE A 344 4.97 21.69 2.59
CA ILE A 344 3.62 21.11 2.70
C ILE A 344 3.44 20.06 1.59
N GLY A 345 2.96 18.87 1.94
CA GLY A 345 2.80 17.75 1.02
C GLY A 345 3.86 16.67 1.20
N CYS A 346 3.91 15.69 0.30
CA CYS A 346 4.76 14.50 0.43
C CYS A 346 5.90 14.39 -0.60
N TYR A 347 6.02 15.35 -1.52
CA TYR A 347 6.65 15.04 -2.79
C TYR A 347 8.19 15.05 -2.78
N GLU A 348 8.80 15.87 -1.94
CA GLU A 348 10.26 15.91 -1.84
C GLU A 348 10.87 14.62 -1.20
N PHE A 349 10.04 13.66 -0.77
CA PHE A 349 10.42 12.53 0.10
C PHE A 349 10.76 11.18 -0.56
N TRP A 350 11.32 11.13 -1.79
CA TRP A 350 11.31 9.85 -2.51
C TRP A 350 12.57 9.48 -3.29
N SER A 351 13.50 8.73 -2.69
CA SER A 351 14.41 7.86 -3.44
C SER A 351 13.70 6.55 -3.82
N MET A 352 13.01 6.50 -4.96
CA MET A 352 12.37 5.26 -5.42
C MET A 352 13.42 4.26 -5.93
N ARG A 353 13.43 3.02 -5.39
CA ARG A 353 14.19 1.88 -5.96
C ARG A 353 13.50 1.25 -7.16
N HIS A 354 12.17 1.34 -7.22
CA HIS A 354 11.40 1.03 -8.41
C HIS A 354 10.99 2.36 -9.02
N PRO A 355 11.70 2.88 -10.05
CA PRO A 355 11.19 4.03 -10.79
C PRO A 355 9.75 3.68 -11.14
N THR A 356 8.81 4.55 -10.80
CA THR A 356 7.41 4.51 -11.25
C THR A 356 7.43 4.58 -12.76
N THR A 357 7.77 3.46 -13.39
CA THR A 357 8.08 3.34 -14.83
C THR A 357 6.80 3.50 -15.66
N LEU A 358 5.71 4.00 -15.06
CA LEU A 358 4.37 4.04 -15.61
C LEU A 358 3.50 5.25 -15.20
N LEU A 359 3.97 6.22 -14.40
CA LEU A 359 3.07 7.29 -13.88
C LEU A 359 3.40 8.72 -14.33
N LEU A 360 4.14 8.84 -15.44
CA LEU A 360 4.29 10.09 -16.20
C LEU A 360 3.93 9.86 -17.66
N ARG A 361 2.64 9.65 -17.92
CA ARG A 361 2.02 9.92 -19.23
C ARG A 361 0.64 10.52 -19.04
#